data_AF-A0A849BQ10-F1
#
_entry.id   AF-A0A849BQ10-F1
#
_cell.length_a   1.000
_cell.length_b   1.000
_cell.length_c   1.000
_cell.angle_alpha   90.00
_cell.angle_beta   90.00
_cell.angle_gamma   90.00
#
_symmetry.space_group_name_H-M   'P 1'
#
loop_
_entity.id
_entity.type
_entity.pdbx_description
1 polymer ?
#
loop_
_entity_poly.entity_id
_entity_poly.type
_entity_poly.pdbx_seq_one_letter_code
_entity_poly.pdbx_strand_id
1 'polypeptide(L)'
;MPSPAAAAVLAALEPDEAHPFRVRVYDRERRRLGLLGAPRLLVATGRHLGVSTATIEVPLDHPRATALQQQAARVEVDWRDQYLLGGRTVVEPEDTGDVEVLRLQVFDYAELLRQTLGWVDASRPIEDQGREYATWRGTTEGVVKAIVGGQFARVGLPVQIAPNLGRGLPKVTVRSRFDQLDELVYPLLEEAGLGLTIRPTGPEHRRTGLVLDVHEPPTYPVRLTKASGVVRSSRVSLGRPTATRVIVMGGGEGKDRDLRHFADYPLEAQYNVAIETTVDARDARSDLDRALADQERLAEDPDATTAQKSAAAALVATERTEYEAELAARGAAALAEGAPRGSASVQLSETRTFRFGTGAVQLGARLPMALAGGVQLTERLREVTVSWGGQQQVPALSVGDRDESPDVVLIKALKKAQSTVRRLTRR
;
A
#
# COMPACT_ATOMS: atom_id res chain seq x y z
N MET A 1 8.87 17.79 43.05
CA MET A 1 9.65 18.55 42.04
C MET A 1 11.02 17.89 41.95
N PRO A 2 11.48 17.43 40.77
CA PRO A 2 12.80 16.81 40.66
C PRO A 2 13.89 17.81 41.06
N SER A 3 14.94 17.31 41.71
CA SER A 3 16.12 18.10 42.10
C SER A 3 16.71 18.83 40.89
N PRO A 4 17.22 20.08 41.03
CA PRO A 4 17.94 20.77 39.96
C PRO A 4 19.08 19.93 39.37
N ALA A 5 19.69 19.04 40.19
CA ALA A 5 20.73 18.12 39.74
C ALA A 5 20.19 17.01 38.81
N ALA A 6 18.98 16.50 39.05
CA ALA A 6 18.35 15.52 38.16
C ALA A 6 17.92 16.14 36.83
N ALA A 7 17.49 17.41 36.84
CA ALA A 7 17.21 18.17 35.62
C ALA A 7 18.47 18.45 34.79
N ALA A 8 19.61 18.71 35.45
CA ALA A 8 20.90 18.92 34.78
C ALA A 8 21.47 17.62 34.18
N VAL A 9 21.35 16.48 34.87
CA VAL A 9 21.79 15.16 34.36
C VAL A 9 20.93 14.70 33.17
N LEU A 10 19.62 14.97 33.18
CA LEU A 10 18.73 14.70 32.04
C LEU A 10 18.97 15.64 30.84
N ALA A 11 19.55 16.82 31.06
CA ALA A 11 19.93 17.77 30.01
C ALA A 11 21.34 17.51 29.45
N ALA A 12 22.20 16.81 30.19
CA ALA A 12 23.60 16.54 29.86
C ALA A 12 23.87 15.15 29.26
N LEU A 13 22.83 14.36 28.95
CA LEU A 13 22.95 13.28 27.98
C LEU A 13 23.11 13.93 26.58
N GLU A 14 24.31 14.43 26.32
CA GLU A 14 24.79 14.75 24.98
C GLU A 14 24.54 13.54 24.06
N PRO A 15 24.20 13.75 22.77
CA PRO A 15 23.98 12.65 21.85
C PRO A 15 25.28 11.86 21.72
N ASP A 16 25.36 10.76 22.46
CA ASP A 16 26.40 9.76 22.29
C ASP A 16 26.38 9.36 20.81
N GLU A 17 27.45 9.67 20.09
CA GLU A 17 27.64 9.32 18.67
C GLU A 17 27.47 7.79 18.42
N ALA A 18 27.36 7.00 19.49
CA ALA A 18 27.20 5.55 19.46
C ALA A 18 25.80 5.03 19.07
N HIS A 19 24.71 5.82 19.16
CA HIS A 19 23.36 5.29 18.91
C HIS A 19 22.74 5.77 17.58
N PRO A 20 22.43 4.84 16.63
CA PRO A 20 21.85 5.22 15.35
C PRO A 20 20.37 5.63 15.44
N PHE A 21 19.71 5.39 16.59
CA PHE A 21 18.33 5.79 16.84
C PHE A 21 18.23 7.08 17.63
N ARG A 22 17.30 7.95 17.24
CA ARG A 22 16.84 9.07 18.06
C ARG A 22 15.35 8.92 18.31
N VAL A 23 14.99 8.54 19.53
CA VAL A 23 13.60 8.32 19.96
C VAL A 23 13.13 9.50 20.80
N ARG A 24 12.19 10.28 20.29
CA ARG A 24 11.61 11.45 20.97
C ARG A 24 10.27 11.10 21.57
N VAL A 25 10.05 11.48 22.83
CA VAL A 25 8.79 11.26 23.55
C VAL A 25 8.03 12.56 23.68
N TYR A 26 6.73 12.53 23.38
CA TYR A 26 5.83 13.67 23.50
C TYR A 26 4.60 13.31 24.35
N ASP A 27 4.05 14.32 25.03
CA ASP A 27 2.76 14.22 25.71
C ASP A 27 1.58 14.27 24.71
N ARG A 28 0.35 14.16 25.24
CA ARG A 28 -0.88 14.23 24.44
C ARG A 28 -1.06 15.60 23.76
N GLU A 29 -0.55 16.68 24.36
CA GLU A 29 -0.51 18.03 23.80
C GLU A 29 0.64 18.27 22.80
N ARG A 30 1.41 17.22 22.46
CA ARG A 30 2.53 17.21 21.53
C ARG A 30 3.72 18.08 21.96
N ARG A 31 3.88 18.34 23.25
CA ARG A 31 5.09 18.94 23.81
C ARG A 31 6.13 17.85 24.02
N ARG A 32 7.37 18.12 23.61
CA ARG A 32 8.46 17.16 23.77
C ARG A 32 8.80 17.05 25.24
N LEU A 33 8.74 15.83 25.77
CA LEU A 33 9.13 15.52 27.13
C LEU A 33 10.63 15.28 27.23
N GLY A 34 11.24 14.66 26.23
CA GLY A 34 12.68 14.43 26.14
C GLY A 34 13.05 13.38 25.09
N LEU A 35 14.31 12.94 25.12
CA LEU A 35 14.73 11.71 24.43
C LEU A 35 14.47 10.50 25.33
N LEU A 36 14.20 9.35 24.70
CA LEU A 36 14.11 8.08 25.42
C LEU A 36 15.49 7.55 25.82
N GLY A 37 16.56 7.91 25.10
CA GLY A 37 17.90 7.37 25.33
C GLY A 37 18.06 5.99 24.69
N ALA A 38 18.71 5.06 25.40
CA ALA A 38 18.96 3.69 24.95
C ALA A 38 17.87 2.74 25.51
N PRO A 39 16.79 2.45 24.74
CA PRO A 39 15.82 1.45 25.16
C PRO A 39 16.47 0.06 25.27
N ARG A 40 15.88 -0.83 26.07
CA ARG A 40 16.34 -2.22 26.21
C ARG A 40 16.21 -2.97 24.89
N LEU A 41 15.09 -2.76 24.20
CA LEU A 41 14.80 -3.26 22.86
C LEU A 41 14.12 -2.15 22.06
N LEU A 42 14.50 -2.01 20.80
CA LEU A 42 13.73 -1.26 19.82
C LEU A 42 13.78 -2.01 18.51
N VAL A 43 12.62 -2.34 17.95
CA VAL A 43 12.48 -2.91 16.61
C VAL A 43 11.51 -2.01 15.85
N ALA A 44 12.00 -1.33 14.81
CA ALA A 44 11.18 -0.45 13.99
C ALA A 44 11.17 -0.93 12.55
N THR A 45 9.97 -1.07 11.99
CA THR A 45 9.73 -1.51 10.62
C THR A 45 9.06 -0.37 9.83
N GLY A 46 9.85 0.28 8.98
CA GLY A 46 9.39 1.29 8.05
C GLY A 46 8.84 0.67 6.77
N ARG A 47 7.69 1.17 6.28
CA ARG A 47 6.99 0.65 5.10
C ARG A 47 6.69 1.75 4.08
N HIS A 48 6.89 1.45 2.80
CA HIS A 48 6.44 2.29 1.69
C HIS A 48 4.96 2.01 1.40
N LEU A 49 4.13 3.05 1.40
CA LEU A 49 2.67 2.93 1.19
C LEU A 49 2.01 1.92 2.13
N GLY A 50 2.28 2.07 3.42
CA GLY A 50 1.74 1.21 4.47
C GLY A 50 1.98 1.82 5.85
N VAL A 51 1.41 1.20 6.88
CA VAL A 51 1.59 1.66 8.26
C VAL A 51 2.92 1.11 8.79
N SER A 52 3.88 2.00 9.03
CA SER A 52 5.13 1.65 9.70
C SER A 52 4.86 1.40 11.19
N THR A 53 5.63 0.51 11.81
CA THR A 53 5.41 0.08 13.20
C THR A 53 6.72 0.05 13.99
N ALA A 54 6.68 0.29 15.30
CA ALA A 54 7.80 0.01 16.19
C ALA A 54 7.36 -0.65 17.50
N THR A 55 8.14 -1.64 17.94
CA THR A 55 8.10 -2.18 19.30
C THR A 55 9.26 -1.60 20.09
N ILE A 56 9.00 -1.02 21.26
CA ILE A 56 10.02 -0.46 22.15
C ILE A 56 9.84 -1.03 23.55
N GLU A 57 10.90 -1.57 24.14
CA GLU A 57 10.90 -2.00 25.54
C GLU A 57 11.79 -1.09 26.38
N VAL A 58 11.21 -0.62 27.48
CA VAL A 58 11.84 0.33 28.39
C VAL A 58 11.70 -0.22 29.81
N PRO A 59 12.74 -0.20 30.66
CA PRO A 59 12.60 -0.55 32.07
C PRO A 59 11.51 0.28 32.77
N LEU A 60 10.73 -0.30 33.70
CA LEU A 60 9.69 0.44 34.43
C LEU A 60 10.26 1.58 35.29
N ASP A 61 11.50 1.48 35.75
CA ASP A 61 12.21 2.52 36.51
C ASP A 61 12.79 3.64 35.62
N HIS A 62 12.63 3.54 34.31
CA HIS A 62 13.13 4.56 33.38
C HIS A 62 12.47 5.92 33.63
N PRO A 63 13.21 7.05 33.58
CA PRO A 63 12.68 8.39 33.86
C PRO A 63 11.48 8.84 33.01
N ARG A 64 11.20 8.13 31.90
CA ARG A 64 10.08 8.40 30.98
C ARG A 64 8.95 7.37 31.05
N ALA A 65 9.05 6.32 31.87
CA ALA A 65 8.03 5.27 31.92
C ALA A 65 6.63 5.82 32.26
N THR A 66 6.51 6.66 33.30
CA THR A 66 5.23 7.29 33.67
C THR A 66 4.65 8.15 32.56
N ALA A 67 5.49 8.86 31.81
CA ALA A 67 5.04 9.69 30.70
C ALA A 67 4.54 8.87 29.51
N LEU A 68 5.21 7.75 29.21
CA LEU A 68 4.84 6.83 28.15
C LEU A 68 3.55 6.07 28.44
N GLN A 69 3.23 5.85 29.72
CA GLN A 69 1.96 5.27 30.17
C GLN A 69 0.76 6.23 30.06
N GLN A 70 0.97 7.52 29.81
CA GLN A 70 -0.13 8.46 29.66
C GLN A 70 -0.92 8.15 28.39
N GLN A 71 -2.24 8.24 28.47
CA GLN A 71 -3.12 8.06 27.32
C GLN A 71 -2.75 9.05 26.21
N ALA A 72 -2.63 8.54 24.98
CA ALA A 72 -2.23 9.32 23.81
C ALA A 72 -0.82 9.94 23.88
N ALA A 73 0.08 9.37 24.71
CA ALA A 73 1.51 9.59 24.55
C ALA A 73 1.96 9.24 23.12
N ARG A 74 3.02 9.91 22.68
CA ARG A 74 3.52 9.79 21.31
C ARG A 74 5.01 9.59 21.30
N VAL A 75 5.45 8.84 20.29
CA VAL A 75 6.86 8.60 20.03
C VAL A 75 7.16 8.90 18.57
N GLU A 76 8.29 9.54 18.32
CA GLU A 76 8.90 9.68 17.00
C GLU A 76 10.25 8.95 17.01
N VAL A 77 10.49 8.15 15.99
CA VAL A 77 11.71 7.36 15.81
C VAL A 77 12.42 7.83 14.55
N ASP A 78 13.63 8.37 14.72
CA ASP A 78 14.56 8.59 13.62
C ASP A 78 15.62 7.50 13.61
N TRP A 79 16.07 7.11 12.41
CA TRP A 79 17.24 6.28 12.17
C TRP A 79 18.27 7.07 11.36
N ARG A 80 19.46 7.31 11.91
CA ARG A 80 20.55 8.09 11.29
C ARG A 80 20.05 9.43 10.72
N ASP A 81 19.37 10.19 11.58
CA ASP A 81 18.74 11.49 11.28
C ASP A 81 17.66 11.47 10.18
N GLN A 82 17.24 10.29 9.72
CA GLN A 82 16.06 10.15 8.86
C GLN A 82 14.86 9.77 9.71
N TYR A 83 13.78 10.54 9.60
CA TYR A 83 12.49 10.17 10.17
C TYR A 83 12.05 8.81 9.61
N LEU A 84 11.88 7.83 10.50
CA LEU A 84 11.43 6.49 10.13
C LEU A 84 9.93 6.36 10.34
N LEU A 85 9.44 6.66 11.54
CA LEU A 85 8.02 6.63 11.88
C LEU A 85 7.73 7.46 13.12
N GLY A 86 6.45 7.73 13.35
CA GLY A 86 5.99 8.37 14.57
C GLY A 86 4.48 8.34 14.71
N GLY A 87 4.01 8.27 15.94
CA GLY A 87 2.58 8.19 16.21
C GLY A 87 2.24 7.95 17.67
N ARG A 88 1.01 7.50 17.92
CA ARG A 88 0.52 7.22 19.26
C ARG A 88 1.08 5.88 19.74
N THR A 89 1.36 5.80 21.04
CA THR A 89 1.78 4.55 21.68
C THR A 89 0.58 3.78 22.21
N VAL A 90 0.57 2.47 22.00
CA VAL A 90 -0.22 1.49 22.74
C VAL A 90 0.72 0.84 23.75
N VAL A 91 0.30 0.77 25.00
CA VAL A 91 1.16 0.39 26.12
C VAL A 91 0.66 -0.93 26.68
N GLU A 92 1.56 -1.90 26.77
CA GLU A 92 1.31 -3.20 27.37
C GLU A 92 2.37 -3.41 28.47
N PRO A 93 1.98 -3.40 29.76
CA PRO A 93 2.89 -3.78 30.83
C PRO A 93 3.17 -5.29 30.74
N GLU A 94 4.44 -5.67 30.85
CA GLU A 94 4.86 -7.07 30.75
C GLU A 94 5.94 -7.39 31.79
N ASP A 95 5.73 -8.49 32.50
CA ASP A 95 6.73 -9.07 33.39
C ASP A 95 7.53 -10.13 32.62
N THR A 96 8.82 -9.87 32.41
CA THR A 96 9.73 -10.81 31.72
C THR A 96 10.44 -11.76 32.68
N GLY A 97 10.11 -11.73 33.97
CA GLY A 97 10.74 -12.50 35.05
C GLY A 97 12.03 -11.86 35.58
N ASP A 98 12.90 -11.38 34.68
CA ASP A 98 14.20 -10.79 35.06
C ASP A 98 14.11 -9.29 35.37
N VAL A 99 13.22 -8.57 34.66
CA VAL A 99 13.00 -7.13 34.82
C VAL A 99 11.56 -6.81 34.40
N GLU A 100 10.89 -5.94 35.15
CA GLU A 100 9.61 -5.39 34.73
C GLU A 100 9.82 -4.36 33.62
N VAL A 101 9.18 -4.56 32.47
CA VAL A 101 9.36 -3.70 31.30
C VAL A 101 8.03 -3.09 30.86
N LEU A 102 8.13 -1.89 30.32
CA LEU A 102 7.08 -1.24 29.57
C LEU A 102 7.27 -1.56 28.08
N ARG A 103 6.39 -2.37 27.50
CA ARG A 103 6.36 -2.61 26.05
C ARG A 103 5.44 -1.60 25.38
N LEU A 104 5.97 -0.90 24.39
CA LEU A 104 5.26 0.11 23.60
C LEU A 104 5.13 -0.38 22.16
N GLN A 105 3.91 -0.35 21.64
CA GLN A 105 3.63 -0.45 20.21
C GLN A 105 3.38 0.93 19.64
N VAL A 106 4.08 1.29 18.58
CA VAL A 106 3.96 2.59 17.90
C VAL A 106 3.52 2.34 16.48
N PHE A 107 2.42 2.97 16.08
CA PHE A 107 1.91 2.95 14.70
C PHE A 107 2.15 4.31 14.06
N ASP A 108 2.66 4.34 12.82
CA ASP A 108 2.95 5.59 12.12
C ASP A 108 1.69 6.41 11.81
N TYR A 109 1.84 7.72 11.63
CA TYR A 109 0.76 8.62 11.24
C TYR A 109 0.03 8.24 9.95
N ALA A 110 0.63 7.41 9.09
CA ALA A 110 -0.06 6.77 7.97
C ALA A 110 -1.31 5.98 8.40
N GLU A 111 -1.40 5.51 9.65
CA GLU A 111 -2.58 4.83 10.22
C GLU A 111 -3.84 5.69 10.16
N LEU A 112 -3.70 7.03 10.15
CA LEU A 112 -4.82 7.95 10.02
C LEU A 112 -5.62 7.73 8.73
N LEU A 113 -4.97 7.23 7.66
CA LEU A 113 -5.65 6.90 6.40
C LEU A 113 -6.60 5.71 6.61
N ARG A 114 -6.13 4.64 7.24
CA ARG A 114 -6.94 3.45 7.57
C ARG A 114 -8.09 3.76 8.53
N GLN A 115 -7.89 4.71 9.44
CA GLN A 115 -8.91 5.11 10.41
C GLN A 115 -9.93 6.13 9.87
N THR A 116 -9.77 6.60 8.62
CA THR A 116 -10.64 7.61 8.02
C THR A 116 -11.38 7.02 6.82
N LEU A 117 -12.70 7.25 6.76
CA LEU A 117 -13.53 6.88 5.61
C LEU A 117 -13.62 8.03 4.60
N GLY A 118 -13.58 7.68 3.32
CA GLY A 118 -13.83 8.56 2.19
C GLY A 118 -15.33 8.84 2.00
N TRP A 119 -15.85 9.85 2.71
CA TRP A 119 -17.24 10.28 2.54
C TRP A 119 -17.51 10.81 1.13
N VAL A 120 -18.75 10.65 0.67
CA VAL A 120 -19.19 11.12 -0.65
C VAL A 120 -19.12 12.65 -0.75
N ASP A 121 -19.60 13.34 0.28
CA ASP A 121 -19.42 14.77 0.45
C ASP A 121 -18.91 15.05 1.87
N ALA A 122 -17.63 15.40 1.96
CA ALA A 122 -16.96 15.64 3.23
C ALA A 122 -17.49 16.86 3.99
N SER A 123 -18.23 17.75 3.31
CA SER A 123 -18.79 18.97 3.90
C SER A 123 -20.19 18.81 4.49
N ARG A 124 -20.84 17.68 4.21
CA ARG A 124 -22.23 17.42 4.60
C ARG A 124 -22.33 16.40 5.73
N PRO A 125 -23.41 16.45 6.54
CA PRO A 125 -23.68 15.41 7.53
C PRO A 125 -23.96 14.06 6.84
N ILE A 126 -23.81 12.96 7.58
CA ILE A 126 -23.90 11.61 7.03
C ILE A 126 -25.29 11.30 6.46
N GLU A 127 -26.33 11.93 7.01
CA GLU A 127 -27.73 11.77 6.62
C GLU A 127 -28.09 12.49 5.30
N ASP A 128 -27.23 13.38 4.80
CA ASP A 128 -27.47 14.17 3.58
C ASP A 128 -26.22 14.24 2.70
N GLN A 129 -25.78 13.12 2.12
CA GLN A 129 -24.60 13.12 1.25
C GLN A 129 -24.86 13.65 -0.17
N GLY A 130 -26.13 13.85 -0.55
CA GLY A 130 -26.55 14.46 -1.81
C GLY A 130 -26.18 13.74 -3.11
N ARG A 131 -25.34 12.69 -3.06
CA ARG A 131 -24.86 11.89 -4.21
C ARG A 131 -24.60 10.46 -3.77
N GLU A 132 -24.57 9.55 -4.73
CA GLU A 132 -24.25 8.14 -4.46
C GLU A 132 -22.74 7.88 -4.31
N TYR A 133 -21.92 8.60 -5.06
CA TYR A 133 -20.46 8.45 -5.06
C TYR A 133 -19.77 9.81 -5.06
N ALA A 134 -18.66 9.90 -4.33
CA ALA A 134 -17.68 10.94 -4.61
C ALA A 134 -16.98 10.63 -5.93
N THR A 135 -16.60 11.66 -6.68
CA THR A 135 -15.79 11.50 -7.89
C THR A 135 -14.72 12.58 -7.94
N TRP A 136 -13.46 12.16 -7.99
CA TRP A 136 -12.31 13.04 -8.14
C TRP A 136 -11.63 12.79 -9.48
N ARG A 137 -11.17 13.87 -10.12
CA ARG A 137 -10.51 13.83 -11.43
C ARG A 137 -9.30 14.75 -11.44
N GLY A 138 -8.20 14.31 -12.04
CA GLY A 138 -7.00 15.13 -12.21
C GLY A 138 -5.72 14.31 -12.29
N THR A 139 -4.59 14.94 -11.94
CA THR A 139 -3.33 14.23 -11.72
C THR A 139 -3.42 13.30 -10.51
N THR A 140 -2.63 12.21 -10.47
CA THR A 140 -2.62 11.30 -9.31
C THR A 140 -2.37 12.05 -8.00
N GLU A 141 -1.34 12.89 -7.94
CA GLU A 141 -1.03 13.70 -6.76
C GLU A 141 -2.20 14.60 -6.36
N GLY A 142 -2.78 15.32 -7.32
CA GLY A 142 -3.90 16.23 -7.07
C GLY A 142 -5.13 15.50 -6.54
N VAL A 143 -5.46 14.34 -7.10
CA VAL A 143 -6.58 13.51 -6.66
C VAL A 143 -6.35 13.00 -5.23
N VAL A 144 -5.18 12.43 -4.94
CA VAL A 144 -4.85 11.93 -3.58
C VAL A 144 -4.89 13.06 -2.55
N LYS A 145 -4.28 14.21 -2.84
CA LYS A 145 -4.28 15.38 -1.94
C LYS A 145 -5.68 15.94 -1.71
N ALA A 146 -6.54 15.97 -2.74
CA ALA A 146 -7.92 16.42 -2.61
C ALA A 146 -8.77 15.47 -1.76
N ILE A 147 -8.66 14.15 -1.99
CA ILE A 147 -9.33 13.12 -1.20
C ILE A 147 -8.93 13.26 0.27
N VAL A 148 -7.64 13.14 0.57
CA VAL A 148 -7.17 13.08 1.96
C VAL A 148 -7.39 14.42 2.67
N GLY A 149 -7.12 15.55 1.99
CA GLY A 149 -7.32 16.89 2.55
C GLY A 149 -8.77 17.16 2.97
N GLY A 150 -9.74 16.85 2.11
CA GLY A 150 -11.16 17.04 2.42
C GLY A 150 -11.61 16.18 3.60
N GLN A 151 -11.19 14.91 3.63
CA GLN A 151 -11.62 13.96 4.65
C GLN A 151 -10.94 14.20 6.00
N PHE A 152 -9.66 14.57 6.03
CA PHE A 152 -8.97 14.95 7.27
C PHE A 152 -9.53 16.25 7.86
N ALA A 153 -9.88 17.23 7.02
CA ALA A 153 -10.55 18.44 7.48
C ALA A 153 -11.91 18.11 8.13
N ARG A 154 -12.69 17.20 7.53
CA ARG A 154 -13.98 16.75 8.08
C ARG A 154 -13.86 16.17 9.49
N VAL A 155 -12.87 15.32 9.74
CA VAL A 155 -12.66 14.71 11.08
C VAL A 155 -11.86 15.61 12.03
N GLY A 156 -11.56 16.85 11.65
CA GLY A 156 -10.84 17.81 12.50
C GLY A 156 -9.37 17.45 12.74
N LEU A 157 -8.75 16.67 11.85
CA LEU A 157 -7.34 16.33 11.96
C LEU A 157 -6.47 17.52 11.51
N PRO A 158 -5.48 17.97 12.31
CA PRO A 158 -4.63 19.12 11.97
C PRO A 158 -3.51 18.69 11.01
N VAL A 159 -3.89 18.36 9.76
CA VAL A 159 -2.97 17.95 8.69
C VAL A 159 -2.92 19.02 7.63
N GLN A 160 -1.74 19.60 7.43
CA GLN A 160 -1.46 20.48 6.32
C GLN A 160 -1.18 19.65 5.06
N ILE A 161 -1.85 19.97 3.96
CA ILE A 161 -1.58 19.34 2.67
C ILE A 161 -0.49 20.16 1.96
N ALA A 162 0.63 19.52 1.60
CA ALA A 162 1.70 20.17 0.86
C ALA A 162 1.24 20.61 -0.55
N PRO A 163 1.86 21.65 -1.16
CA PRO A 163 1.50 22.13 -2.50
C PRO A 163 1.47 21.00 -3.54
N ASN A 164 0.49 21.03 -4.45
CA ASN A 164 0.39 20.06 -5.54
C ASN A 164 1.40 20.42 -6.65
N LEU A 165 2.28 19.49 -7.02
CA LEU A 165 3.25 19.66 -8.11
C LEU A 165 2.84 18.94 -9.41
N GLY A 166 1.68 18.29 -9.45
CA GLY A 166 1.15 17.62 -10.63
C GLY A 166 1.84 16.30 -10.97
N ARG A 167 2.41 15.60 -9.97
CA ARG A 167 3.14 14.33 -10.17
C ARG A 167 2.22 13.16 -10.50
N GLY A 168 2.80 12.14 -11.14
CA GLY A 168 2.12 10.88 -11.47
C GLY A 168 1.38 10.90 -12.80
N LEU A 169 0.32 10.10 -12.91
CA LEU A 169 -0.47 10.01 -14.14
C LEU A 169 -1.26 11.32 -14.34
N PRO A 170 -1.35 11.84 -15.57
CA PRO A 170 -1.93 13.15 -15.84
C PRO A 170 -3.46 13.18 -15.72
N LYS A 171 -4.11 12.02 -15.85
CA LYS A 171 -5.57 11.87 -15.82
C LYS A 171 -5.95 10.56 -15.11
N VAL A 172 -6.44 10.70 -13.90
CA VAL A 172 -6.98 9.63 -13.07
C VAL A 172 -8.39 10.02 -12.66
N THR A 173 -9.31 9.05 -12.65
CA THR A 173 -10.67 9.21 -12.11
C THR A 173 -10.85 8.19 -11.00
N VAL A 174 -11.28 8.65 -9.83
CA VAL A 174 -11.50 7.81 -8.65
C VAL A 174 -12.91 8.04 -8.17
N ARG A 175 -13.61 6.95 -7.84
CA ARG A 175 -14.92 6.97 -7.21
C ARG A 175 -14.80 6.29 -5.84
N SER A 176 -15.54 6.79 -4.86
CA SER A 176 -15.60 6.18 -3.54
C SER A 176 -16.98 6.33 -2.94
N ARG A 177 -17.36 5.35 -2.10
CA ARG A 177 -18.56 5.36 -1.27
C ARG A 177 -18.21 4.81 0.11
N PHE A 178 -17.61 5.66 0.94
CA PHE A 178 -17.18 5.32 2.31
C PHE A 178 -16.08 4.26 2.39
N ASP A 179 -15.26 4.13 1.35
CA ASP A 179 -14.09 3.26 1.38
C ASP A 179 -13.04 3.81 2.36
N GLN A 180 -12.17 2.94 2.89
CA GLN A 180 -11.04 3.41 3.70
C GLN A 180 -10.06 4.20 2.83
N LEU A 181 -9.45 5.26 3.38
CA LEU A 181 -8.59 6.12 2.56
C LEU A 181 -7.33 5.41 2.07
N ASP A 182 -6.75 4.50 2.85
CA ASP A 182 -5.57 3.73 2.44
C ASP A 182 -5.88 2.81 1.26
N GLU A 183 -7.00 2.10 1.30
CA GLU A 183 -7.50 1.27 0.18
C GLU A 183 -7.75 2.09 -1.08
N LEU A 184 -8.18 3.34 -0.94
CA LEU A 184 -8.43 4.23 -2.06
C LEU A 184 -7.14 4.84 -2.65
N VAL A 185 -6.22 5.31 -1.81
CA VAL A 185 -5.08 6.12 -2.29
C VAL A 185 -3.82 5.29 -2.58
N TYR A 186 -3.57 4.19 -1.86
CA TYR A 186 -2.35 3.40 -2.08
C TYR A 186 -2.28 2.75 -3.46
N PRO A 187 -3.35 2.14 -4.01
CA PRO A 187 -3.30 1.59 -5.37
C PRO A 187 -2.95 2.65 -6.42
N LEU A 188 -3.51 3.86 -6.29
CA LEU A 188 -3.24 4.98 -7.20
C LEU A 188 -1.78 5.43 -7.14
N LEU A 189 -1.23 5.51 -5.93
CA LEU A 189 0.16 5.90 -5.70
C LEU A 189 1.12 4.82 -6.20
N GLU A 190 0.81 3.54 -5.97
CA GLU A 190 1.61 2.42 -6.45
C GLU A 190 1.63 2.39 -7.99
N GLU A 191 0.48 2.53 -8.65
CA GLU A 191 0.36 2.57 -10.11
C GLU A 191 1.12 3.75 -10.72
N ALA A 192 0.94 4.96 -10.17
CA ALA A 192 1.68 6.15 -10.61
C ALA A 192 3.16 6.12 -10.20
N GLY A 193 3.54 5.16 -9.38
CA GLY A 193 4.87 4.99 -8.88
C GLY A 193 5.35 6.12 -7.96
N LEU A 194 4.46 6.69 -7.16
CA LEU A 194 4.72 7.74 -6.18
C LEU A 194 4.86 7.15 -4.76
N GLY A 195 5.22 7.99 -3.80
CA GLY A 195 5.18 7.71 -2.37
C GLY A 195 4.34 8.76 -1.64
N LEU A 196 3.93 8.44 -0.41
CA LEU A 196 3.20 9.35 0.47
C LEU A 196 3.87 9.35 1.84
N THR A 197 3.98 10.54 2.44
CA THR A 197 4.46 10.70 3.81
C THR A 197 3.48 11.55 4.61
N ILE A 198 3.24 11.17 5.87
CA ILE A 198 2.56 12.01 6.87
C ILE A 198 3.55 12.24 8.01
N ARG A 199 4.03 13.46 8.17
CA ARG A 199 5.10 13.79 9.12
C ARG A 199 4.68 14.87 10.11
N PRO A 200 5.20 14.84 11.35
CA PRO A 200 4.99 15.91 12.30
C PRO A 200 5.58 17.23 11.80
N THR A 201 4.85 18.33 12.02
CA THR A 201 5.31 19.70 11.71
C THR A 201 5.49 20.54 12.97
N GLY A 202 6.19 21.66 12.81
CA GLY A 202 6.51 22.57 13.90
C GLY A 202 7.86 22.25 14.55
N PRO A 203 8.29 23.10 15.49
CA PRO A 203 9.60 22.95 16.13
C PRO A 203 9.69 21.66 16.94
N GLU A 204 10.90 21.12 17.09
CA GLU A 204 11.12 19.83 17.77
C GLU A 204 10.63 19.83 19.24
N HIS A 205 10.70 20.96 19.94
CA HIS A 205 10.21 21.06 21.32
C HIS A 205 8.67 21.01 21.43
N ARG A 206 7.95 21.26 20.33
CA ARG A 206 6.48 21.28 20.29
C ARG A 206 5.95 21.09 18.88
N ARG A 207 5.37 19.92 18.59
CA ARG A 207 4.72 19.68 17.30
C ARG A 207 3.40 20.42 17.20
N THR A 208 3.17 21.10 16.10
CA THR A 208 1.98 21.93 15.87
C THR A 208 0.95 21.25 14.99
N GLY A 209 1.35 20.24 14.23
CA GLY A 209 0.49 19.63 13.22
C GLY A 209 1.13 18.40 12.60
N LEU A 210 0.53 17.96 11.50
CA LEU A 210 1.12 17.02 10.56
C LEU A 210 1.20 17.70 9.18
N VAL A 211 2.10 17.24 8.31
CA VAL A 211 2.11 17.55 6.88
C VAL A 211 1.97 16.26 6.11
N LEU A 212 1.04 16.24 5.16
CA LEU A 212 0.95 15.20 4.16
C LEU A 212 1.59 15.69 2.87
N ASP A 213 2.51 14.91 2.33
CA ASP A 213 3.05 15.13 1.00
C ASP A 213 3.10 13.84 0.19
N VAL A 214 2.92 14.01 -1.11
CA VAL A 214 3.11 12.99 -2.13
C VAL A 214 4.43 13.31 -2.82
N HIS A 215 5.29 12.33 -3.02
CA HIS A 215 6.62 12.54 -3.59
C HIS A 215 6.96 11.48 -4.62
N GLU A 216 7.95 11.77 -5.47
CA GLU A 216 8.55 10.78 -6.37
C GLU A 216 9.70 10.08 -5.63
N PRO A 217 9.63 8.76 -5.42
CA PRO A 217 10.74 8.05 -4.80
C PRO A 217 11.98 8.08 -5.71
N PRO A 218 13.18 8.27 -5.13
CA PRO A 218 14.41 8.35 -5.93
C PRO A 218 14.74 7.00 -6.57
N THR A 219 15.50 7.04 -7.67
CA THR A 219 16.10 5.82 -8.24
C THR A 219 17.54 5.71 -7.74
N TYR A 220 17.88 4.55 -7.18
CA TYR A 220 19.23 4.29 -6.75
C TYR A 220 20.14 4.11 -7.99
N PRO A 221 21.25 4.86 -8.10
CA PRO A 221 21.99 4.97 -9.36
C PRO A 221 22.81 3.72 -9.69
N VAL A 222 23.12 2.89 -8.69
CA VAL A 222 23.98 1.72 -8.85
C VAL A 222 23.15 0.45 -8.93
N ARG A 223 23.42 -0.37 -9.95
CA ARG A 223 22.80 -1.69 -10.07
C ARG A 223 23.31 -2.63 -8.97
N LEU A 224 22.41 -3.15 -8.15
CA LEU A 224 22.75 -4.09 -7.10
C LEU A 224 22.94 -5.49 -7.70
N THR A 225 24.01 -6.16 -7.26
CA THR A 225 24.33 -7.53 -7.68
C THR A 225 24.80 -8.34 -6.47
N LYS A 226 24.80 -9.66 -6.55
CA LYS A 226 25.41 -10.50 -5.50
C LYS A 226 26.90 -10.17 -5.29
N ALA A 227 27.61 -9.81 -6.37
CA ALA A 227 29.03 -9.43 -6.32
C ALA A 227 29.29 -8.10 -5.58
N SER A 228 28.29 -7.20 -5.52
CA SER A 228 28.40 -5.95 -4.75
C SER A 228 28.39 -6.15 -3.24
N GLY A 229 28.07 -7.36 -2.75
CA GLY A 229 27.90 -7.65 -1.32
C GLY A 229 26.59 -7.11 -0.72
N VAL A 230 25.85 -6.27 -1.46
CA VAL A 230 24.56 -5.71 -1.02
C VAL A 230 23.46 -6.77 -1.03
N VAL A 231 23.38 -7.58 -2.09
CA VAL A 231 22.36 -8.64 -2.18
C VAL A 231 22.84 -9.86 -1.38
N ARG A 232 22.27 -10.06 -0.18
CA ARG A 232 22.59 -11.19 0.70
C ARG A 232 21.97 -12.48 0.20
N SER A 233 20.67 -12.43 -0.07
CA SER A 233 19.90 -13.55 -0.60
C SER A 233 18.84 -13.02 -1.55
N SER A 234 18.47 -13.84 -2.54
CA SER A 234 17.38 -13.53 -3.46
C SER A 234 16.64 -14.81 -3.78
N ARG A 235 15.32 -14.78 -3.70
CA ARG A 235 14.43 -15.85 -4.15
C ARG A 235 13.58 -15.28 -5.27
N VAL A 236 13.59 -15.94 -6.42
CA VAL A 236 12.67 -15.64 -7.51
C VAL A 236 11.86 -16.90 -7.78
N SER A 237 10.54 -16.75 -7.83
CA SER A 237 9.62 -17.87 -8.06
C SER A 237 8.66 -17.53 -9.20
N LEU A 238 8.28 -18.54 -9.96
CA LEU A 238 7.26 -18.45 -10.99
C LEU A 238 6.13 -19.40 -10.59
N GLY A 239 4.98 -18.84 -10.24
CA GLY A 239 3.75 -19.57 -10.01
C GLY A 239 3.23 -20.24 -11.28
N ARG A 240 2.40 -21.25 -11.10
CA ARG A 240 1.60 -21.84 -12.18
C ARG A 240 0.38 -20.94 -12.44
N PRO A 241 -0.22 -20.98 -13.64
CA PRO A 241 -1.52 -20.34 -13.82
C PRO A 241 -2.55 -21.00 -12.90
N THR A 242 -3.50 -20.21 -12.40
CA THR A 242 -4.67 -20.67 -11.65
C THR A 242 -5.94 -20.68 -12.52
N ALA A 243 -5.91 -20.03 -13.68
CA ALA A 243 -6.91 -20.19 -14.73
C ALA A 243 -6.25 -20.14 -16.11
N THR A 244 -6.73 -21.00 -17.01
CA THR A 244 -6.49 -20.91 -18.46
C THR A 244 -7.80 -20.90 -19.24
N ARG A 245 -8.92 -21.19 -18.57
CA ARG A 245 -10.30 -21.07 -19.07
C ARG A 245 -11.16 -20.36 -18.05
N VAL A 246 -12.09 -19.55 -18.53
CA VAL A 246 -13.08 -18.85 -17.71
C VAL A 246 -14.45 -19.06 -18.32
N ILE A 247 -15.40 -19.52 -17.51
CA ILE A 247 -16.83 -19.48 -17.85
C ILE A 247 -17.45 -18.28 -17.15
N VAL A 248 -17.84 -17.27 -17.91
CA VAL A 248 -18.57 -16.11 -17.41
C VAL A 248 -20.06 -16.44 -17.45
N MET A 249 -20.70 -16.39 -16.28
CA MET A 249 -22.09 -16.73 -16.09
C MET A 249 -22.91 -15.44 -15.94
N GLY A 250 -23.46 -14.96 -17.06
CA GLY A 250 -24.26 -13.73 -17.13
C GLY A 250 -25.65 -13.87 -16.51
N GLY A 251 -26.57 -13.02 -16.96
CA GLY A 251 -27.96 -13.01 -16.47
C GLY A 251 -28.78 -14.22 -16.92
N GLY A 252 -30.01 -14.34 -16.39
CA GLY A 252 -30.89 -15.50 -16.56
C GLY A 252 -30.73 -16.56 -15.46
N GLU A 253 -31.64 -17.53 -15.42
CA GLU A 253 -31.67 -18.60 -14.41
C GLU A 253 -31.67 -19.99 -15.06
N GLY A 254 -31.03 -20.96 -14.39
CA GLY A 254 -30.99 -22.35 -14.84
C GLY A 254 -30.52 -22.50 -16.29
N LYS A 255 -31.40 -23.04 -17.15
CA LYS A 255 -31.15 -23.26 -18.57
C LYS A 255 -31.10 -21.98 -19.41
N ASP A 256 -31.69 -20.89 -18.91
CA ASP A 256 -31.78 -19.60 -19.60
C ASP A 256 -30.62 -18.68 -19.22
N ARG A 257 -29.66 -19.18 -18.43
CA ARG A 257 -28.45 -18.44 -18.04
C ARG A 257 -27.51 -18.31 -19.22
N ASP A 258 -27.07 -17.08 -19.49
CA ASP A 258 -26.08 -16.82 -20.55
C ASP A 258 -24.68 -17.25 -20.08
N LEU A 259 -24.09 -18.23 -20.77
CA LEU A 259 -22.78 -18.76 -20.46
C LEU A 259 -21.81 -18.43 -21.60
N ARG A 260 -20.74 -17.71 -21.28
CA ARG A 260 -19.66 -17.39 -22.24
C ARG A 260 -18.36 -18.04 -21.79
N HIS A 261 -17.69 -18.72 -22.70
CA HIS A 261 -16.44 -19.42 -22.43
C HIS A 261 -15.26 -18.71 -23.09
N PHE A 262 -14.23 -18.44 -22.30
CA PHE A 262 -12.98 -17.79 -22.71
C PHE A 262 -11.81 -18.73 -22.39
N ALA A 263 -10.81 -18.80 -23.27
CA ALA A 263 -9.65 -19.66 -23.08
C ALA A 263 -8.35 -19.02 -23.60
N ASP A 264 -7.24 -19.26 -22.89
CA ASP A 264 -5.88 -18.91 -23.29
C ASP A 264 -5.16 -20.17 -23.81
N TYR A 265 -5.47 -20.58 -25.05
CA TYR A 265 -4.87 -21.77 -25.66
C TYR A 265 -3.33 -21.74 -25.73
N PRO A 266 -2.67 -20.60 -26.03
CA PRO A 266 -1.21 -20.52 -25.93
C PRO A 266 -0.68 -20.90 -24.54
N LEU A 267 -1.34 -20.44 -23.47
CA LEU A 267 -0.94 -20.77 -22.11
C LEU A 267 -1.22 -22.24 -21.76
N GLU A 268 -2.33 -22.81 -22.23
CA GLU A 268 -2.63 -24.25 -22.10
C GLU A 268 -1.56 -25.11 -22.76
N ALA A 269 -1.18 -24.77 -23.98
CA ALA A 269 -0.11 -25.47 -24.71
C ALA A 269 1.24 -25.33 -23.99
N GLN A 270 1.52 -24.15 -23.42
CA GLN A 270 2.76 -23.92 -22.67
C GLN A 270 2.86 -24.79 -21.42
N TYR A 271 1.77 -24.94 -20.66
CA TYR A 271 1.75 -25.68 -19.39
C TYR A 271 1.22 -27.11 -19.52
N ASN A 272 0.75 -27.49 -20.71
CA ASN A 272 0.08 -28.76 -21.01
C ASN A 272 -1.05 -29.08 -20.04
N VAL A 273 -1.90 -28.08 -19.74
CA VAL A 273 -3.02 -28.20 -18.80
C VAL A 273 -4.11 -27.20 -19.15
N ALA A 274 -5.37 -27.59 -19.01
CA ALA A 274 -6.53 -26.70 -19.01
C ALA A 274 -7.03 -26.55 -17.57
N ILE A 275 -7.16 -25.31 -17.08
CA ILE A 275 -7.60 -24.98 -15.72
C ILE A 275 -8.80 -24.06 -15.85
N GLU A 276 -9.96 -24.53 -15.42
CA GLU A 276 -11.21 -23.80 -15.54
C GLU A 276 -11.58 -23.09 -14.24
N THR A 277 -12.08 -21.87 -14.36
CA THR A 277 -12.73 -21.12 -13.28
C THR A 277 -14.03 -20.51 -13.79
N THR A 278 -14.87 -20.03 -12.87
CA THR A 278 -16.12 -19.35 -13.22
C THR A 278 -16.14 -17.93 -12.67
N VAL A 279 -16.83 -17.04 -13.38
CA VAL A 279 -17.08 -15.65 -12.95
C VAL A 279 -18.58 -15.41 -13.00
N ASP A 280 -19.15 -14.95 -11.89
CA ASP A 280 -20.54 -14.53 -11.87
C ASP A 280 -20.67 -13.10 -12.40
N ALA A 281 -21.52 -12.92 -13.41
CA ALA A 281 -21.81 -11.64 -14.04
C ALA A 281 -23.32 -11.40 -14.19
N ARG A 282 -24.11 -11.91 -13.24
CA ARG A 282 -25.57 -11.70 -13.23
C ARG A 282 -25.96 -10.21 -13.20
N ASP A 283 -25.14 -9.37 -12.58
CA ASP A 283 -25.34 -7.92 -12.47
C ASP A 283 -25.13 -7.17 -13.79
N ALA A 284 -24.34 -7.73 -14.72
CA ALA A 284 -24.01 -7.07 -15.99
C ALA A 284 -25.24 -6.87 -16.92
N ARG A 285 -26.33 -7.61 -16.69
CA ARG A 285 -27.51 -7.61 -17.57
C ARG A 285 -28.58 -6.58 -17.17
N SER A 286 -28.41 -5.87 -16.06
CA SER A 286 -29.47 -5.04 -15.45
C SER A 286 -30.07 -3.98 -16.39
N ASP A 287 -29.24 -3.28 -17.18
CA ASP A 287 -29.73 -2.26 -18.12
C ASP A 287 -30.38 -2.89 -19.36
N LEU A 288 -29.84 -4.01 -19.86
CA LEU A 288 -30.46 -4.80 -20.92
C LEU A 288 -31.84 -5.34 -20.51
N ASP A 289 -31.98 -5.84 -19.28
CA ASP A 289 -33.26 -6.34 -18.79
C ASP A 289 -34.30 -5.22 -18.66
N ARG A 290 -33.89 -4.01 -18.25
CA ARG A 290 -34.77 -2.83 -18.25
C ARG A 290 -35.21 -2.46 -19.68
N ALA A 291 -34.28 -2.43 -20.63
CA ALA A 291 -34.57 -2.12 -22.02
C ALA A 291 -35.50 -3.16 -22.66
N LEU A 292 -35.34 -4.45 -22.34
CA LEU A 292 -36.22 -5.53 -22.80
C LEU A 292 -37.64 -5.38 -22.24
N ALA A 293 -37.77 -5.10 -20.94
CA ALA A 293 -39.07 -4.86 -20.32
C ALA A 293 -39.79 -3.63 -20.93
N ASP A 294 -39.05 -2.56 -21.23
CA ASP A 294 -39.59 -1.38 -21.89
C ASP A 294 -40.02 -1.67 -23.33
N GLN A 295 -39.25 -2.48 -24.06
CA GLN A 295 -39.61 -2.92 -25.41
C GLN A 295 -40.88 -3.77 -25.40
N GLU A 296 -41.01 -4.71 -24.46
CA GLU A 296 -42.19 -5.57 -24.30
C GLU A 296 -43.44 -4.73 -23.94
N ARG A 297 -43.32 -3.87 -22.95
CA ARG A 297 -44.38 -2.93 -22.56
C ARG A 297 -44.85 -2.06 -23.74
N LEU A 298 -43.93 -1.55 -24.54
CA LEU A 298 -44.29 -0.76 -25.73
C LEU A 298 -44.87 -1.62 -26.85
N ALA A 299 -44.49 -2.89 -26.97
CA ALA A 299 -45.06 -3.80 -27.96
C ALA A 299 -46.54 -4.10 -27.67
N GLU A 300 -46.89 -4.25 -26.39
CA GLU A 300 -48.25 -4.48 -25.90
C GLU A 300 -49.14 -3.22 -25.92
N ASP A 301 -48.53 -2.03 -25.88
CA ASP A 301 -49.25 -0.75 -25.94
C ASP A 301 -49.83 -0.49 -27.36
N PRO A 302 -51.17 -0.42 -27.50
CA PRO A 302 -51.82 -0.15 -28.78
C PRO A 302 -51.61 1.29 -29.27
N ASP A 303 -51.34 2.25 -28.37
CA ASP A 303 -51.15 3.66 -28.68
C ASP A 303 -49.67 4.00 -28.97
N ALA A 304 -48.74 3.07 -28.66
CA ALA A 304 -47.34 3.25 -28.94
C ALA A 304 -47.06 3.35 -30.45
N THR A 305 -46.45 4.47 -30.85
CA THR A 305 -46.10 4.75 -32.25
C THR A 305 -44.99 3.84 -32.78
N THR A 306 -44.92 3.66 -34.10
CA THR A 306 -43.82 2.94 -34.76
C THR A 306 -42.45 3.53 -34.39
N ALA A 307 -42.36 4.86 -34.21
CA ALA A 307 -41.12 5.52 -33.81
C ALA A 307 -40.68 5.12 -32.39
N GLN A 308 -41.61 5.06 -31.43
CA GLN A 308 -41.31 4.61 -30.05
C GLN A 308 -40.88 3.14 -30.03
N LYS A 309 -41.60 2.26 -30.75
CA LYS A 309 -41.24 0.83 -30.88
C LYS A 309 -39.85 0.67 -31.51
N SER A 310 -39.54 1.45 -32.54
CA SER A 310 -38.21 1.45 -33.19
C SER A 310 -37.10 1.96 -32.26
N ALA A 311 -37.36 3.00 -31.46
CA ALA A 311 -36.39 3.54 -30.51
C ALA A 311 -36.08 2.54 -29.38
N ALA A 312 -37.10 1.85 -28.84
CA ALA A 312 -36.89 0.81 -27.83
C ALA A 312 -36.10 -0.38 -28.37
N ALA A 313 -36.41 -0.83 -29.61
CA ALA A 313 -35.63 -1.88 -30.26
C ALA A 313 -34.15 -1.48 -30.49
N ALA A 314 -33.91 -0.22 -30.87
CA ALA A 314 -32.55 0.31 -31.01
C ALA A 314 -31.81 0.34 -29.67
N LEU A 315 -32.47 0.78 -28.59
CA LEU A 315 -31.91 0.76 -27.24
C LEU A 315 -31.53 -0.67 -26.82
N VAL A 316 -32.42 -1.65 -26.99
CA VAL A 316 -32.12 -3.06 -26.69
C VAL A 316 -30.90 -3.58 -27.47
N ALA A 317 -30.74 -3.17 -28.73
CA ALA A 317 -29.56 -3.55 -29.51
C ALA A 317 -28.26 -2.93 -28.96
N THR A 318 -28.30 -1.66 -28.53
CA THR A 318 -27.18 -0.98 -27.87
C THR A 318 -26.83 -1.68 -26.55
N GLU A 319 -27.79 -1.84 -25.65
CA GLU A 319 -27.58 -2.46 -24.33
C GLU A 319 -27.08 -3.91 -24.44
N ARG A 320 -27.53 -4.66 -25.47
CA ARG A 320 -27.02 -6.00 -25.75
C ARG A 320 -25.54 -5.99 -26.11
N THR A 321 -25.11 -5.02 -26.92
CA THR A 321 -23.70 -4.86 -27.31
C THR A 321 -22.85 -4.55 -26.08
N GLU A 322 -23.33 -3.65 -25.21
CA GLU A 322 -22.63 -3.28 -23.97
C GLU A 322 -22.55 -4.46 -22.99
N TYR A 323 -23.63 -5.21 -22.82
CA TYR A 323 -23.65 -6.43 -22.02
C TYR A 323 -22.65 -7.48 -22.51
N GLU A 324 -22.59 -7.76 -23.82
CA GLU A 324 -21.61 -8.70 -24.38
C GLU A 324 -20.17 -8.22 -24.19
N ALA A 325 -19.93 -6.92 -24.33
CA ALA A 325 -18.62 -6.33 -24.07
C ALA A 325 -18.20 -6.46 -22.59
N GLU A 326 -19.14 -6.27 -21.66
CA GLU A 326 -18.91 -6.43 -20.22
C GLU A 326 -18.58 -7.89 -19.86
N LEU A 327 -19.31 -8.88 -20.40
CA LEU A 327 -18.99 -10.30 -20.21
C LEU A 327 -17.58 -10.64 -20.74
N ALA A 328 -17.23 -10.11 -21.91
CA ALA A 328 -15.91 -10.28 -22.49
C ALA A 328 -14.80 -9.64 -21.65
N ALA A 329 -15.04 -8.43 -21.14
CA ALA A 329 -14.11 -7.74 -20.25
C ALA A 329 -13.86 -8.53 -18.96
N ARG A 330 -14.92 -9.07 -18.33
CA ARG A 330 -14.80 -9.92 -17.14
C ARG A 330 -14.07 -11.23 -17.43
N GLY A 331 -14.34 -11.88 -18.56
CA GLY A 331 -13.63 -13.08 -19.00
C GLY A 331 -12.13 -12.83 -19.18
N ALA A 332 -11.77 -11.72 -19.85
CA ALA A 332 -10.39 -11.30 -20.02
C ALA A 332 -9.70 -10.94 -18.70
N ALA A 333 -10.39 -10.23 -17.80
CA ALA A 333 -9.89 -9.88 -16.48
C ALA A 333 -9.58 -11.12 -15.64
N ALA A 334 -10.48 -12.10 -15.60
CA ALA A 334 -10.27 -13.34 -14.87
C ALA A 334 -9.16 -14.22 -15.47
N LEU A 335 -8.99 -14.25 -16.80
CA LEU A 335 -7.85 -14.91 -17.43
C LEU A 335 -6.53 -14.20 -17.06
N ALA A 336 -6.51 -12.87 -17.05
CA ALA A 336 -5.33 -12.10 -16.64
C ALA A 336 -5.00 -12.32 -15.16
N GLU A 337 -6.02 -12.37 -14.30
CA GLU A 337 -5.88 -12.66 -12.88
C GLU A 337 -5.32 -14.07 -12.64
N GLY A 338 -5.82 -15.05 -13.40
CA GLY A 338 -5.39 -16.44 -13.32
C GLY A 338 -4.10 -16.78 -14.08
N ALA A 339 -3.49 -15.81 -14.76
CA ALA A 339 -2.22 -15.99 -15.45
C ALA A 339 -1.09 -16.35 -14.46
N PRO A 340 0.02 -16.98 -14.93
CA PRO A 340 1.13 -17.31 -14.06
C PRO A 340 1.73 -16.05 -13.43
N ARG A 341 1.91 -16.06 -12.11
CA ARG A 341 2.43 -14.89 -11.38
C ARG A 341 3.89 -15.08 -10.99
N GLY A 342 4.67 -14.01 -11.02
CA GLY A 342 6.07 -14.02 -10.55
C GLY A 342 6.20 -13.36 -9.19
N SER A 343 7.04 -13.91 -8.32
CA SER A 343 7.47 -13.23 -7.10
C SER A 343 9.00 -13.16 -7.03
N ALA A 344 9.51 -12.07 -6.47
CA ALA A 344 10.93 -11.83 -6.30
C ALA A 344 11.19 -11.16 -4.95
N SER A 345 11.70 -11.93 -3.99
CA SER A 345 12.07 -11.42 -2.67
C SER A 345 13.59 -11.33 -2.56
N VAL A 346 14.10 -10.19 -2.11
CA VAL A 346 15.54 -9.92 -1.98
C VAL A 346 15.82 -9.37 -0.59
N GLN A 347 16.74 -10.01 0.14
CA GLN A 347 17.29 -9.48 1.38
C GLN A 347 18.57 -8.73 1.07
N LEU A 348 18.63 -7.47 1.51
CA LEU A 348 19.81 -6.62 1.33
C LEU A 348 20.55 -6.45 2.65
N SER A 349 21.87 -6.34 2.54
CA SER A 349 22.78 -5.94 3.62
C SER A 349 23.33 -4.55 3.31
N GLU A 350 23.50 -3.73 4.34
CA GLU A 350 24.26 -2.50 4.21
C GLU A 350 25.74 -2.78 3.91
N THR A 351 26.35 -1.90 3.15
CA THR A 351 27.78 -1.87 2.84
C THR A 351 28.32 -0.46 3.06
N ARG A 352 29.58 -0.22 2.70
CA ARG A 352 30.15 1.14 2.70
C ARG A 352 29.45 2.06 1.69
N THR A 353 28.96 1.53 0.58
CA THR A 353 28.37 2.30 -0.52
C THR A 353 26.84 2.20 -0.58
N PHE A 354 26.24 1.27 0.15
CA PHE A 354 24.79 1.11 0.23
C PHE A 354 24.35 1.14 1.70
N ARG A 355 23.65 2.20 2.09
CA ARG A 355 23.14 2.38 3.46
C ARG A 355 21.71 2.89 3.41
N PHE A 356 20.90 2.55 4.39
CA PHE A 356 19.61 3.17 4.64
C PHE A 356 19.78 4.38 5.56
N GLY A 357 19.16 5.50 5.20
CA GLY A 357 19.25 6.75 5.95
C GLY A 357 19.41 7.99 5.06
N THR A 358 19.61 9.14 5.73
CA THR A 358 19.80 10.44 5.08
C THR A 358 20.99 10.41 4.11
N GLY A 359 20.78 10.93 2.90
CA GLY A 359 21.80 10.92 1.83
C GLY A 359 22.06 9.56 1.19
N ALA A 360 21.23 8.55 1.50
CA ALA A 360 21.40 7.18 1.02
C ALA A 360 20.08 6.59 0.50
N VAL A 361 19.90 5.26 0.55
CA VAL A 361 18.65 4.64 0.06
C VAL A 361 17.49 4.94 1.00
N GLN A 362 16.32 5.24 0.44
CA GLN A 362 15.10 5.57 1.17
C GLN A 362 13.98 4.58 0.86
N LEU A 363 12.97 4.49 1.72
CA LEU A 363 11.76 3.71 1.44
C LEU A 363 11.09 4.21 0.16
N GLY A 364 10.61 3.26 -0.65
CA GLY A 364 10.05 3.51 -1.97
C GLY A 364 11.10 3.66 -3.09
N ALA A 365 12.39 3.81 -2.76
CA ALA A 365 13.42 3.99 -3.77
C ALA A 365 13.45 2.83 -4.78
N ARG A 366 13.64 3.15 -6.05
CA ARG A 366 13.74 2.16 -7.14
C ARG A 366 15.16 1.61 -7.19
N LEU A 367 15.29 0.30 -7.04
CA LEU A 367 16.55 -0.43 -6.94
C LEU A 367 16.72 -1.30 -8.18
N PRO A 368 17.57 -0.89 -9.15
CA PRO A 368 17.93 -1.75 -10.25
C PRO A 368 18.77 -2.92 -9.72
N MET A 369 18.37 -4.15 -10.02
CA MET A 369 19.00 -5.39 -9.52
C MET A 369 19.31 -6.37 -10.64
N ALA A 370 20.40 -7.11 -10.49
CA ALA A 370 20.68 -8.33 -11.24
C ALA A 370 20.74 -9.53 -10.28
N LEU A 371 19.74 -10.40 -10.39
CA LEU A 371 19.59 -11.59 -9.57
C LEU A 371 20.16 -12.83 -10.25
N ALA A 372 20.11 -13.96 -9.55
CA ALA A 372 20.53 -15.25 -10.08
C ALA A 372 19.75 -15.62 -11.37
N GLY A 373 20.39 -16.39 -12.26
CA GLY A 373 19.79 -16.79 -13.54
C GLY A 373 19.73 -15.68 -14.59
N GLY A 374 20.42 -14.55 -14.36
CA GLY A 374 20.45 -13.41 -15.29
C GLY A 374 19.18 -12.56 -15.29
N VAL A 375 18.31 -12.75 -14.29
CA VAL A 375 17.09 -11.95 -14.13
C VAL A 375 17.50 -10.52 -13.77
N GLN A 376 17.10 -9.56 -14.59
CA GLN A 376 17.26 -8.14 -14.32
C GLN A 376 15.89 -7.55 -14.01
N LEU A 377 15.78 -6.86 -12.87
CA LEU A 377 14.54 -6.25 -12.43
C LEU A 377 14.83 -4.95 -11.69
N THR A 378 13.88 -4.02 -11.72
CA THR A 378 13.92 -2.81 -10.91
C THR A 378 12.74 -2.85 -9.97
N GLU A 379 13.00 -2.87 -8.67
CA GLU A 379 11.95 -2.98 -7.65
C GLU A 379 12.05 -1.86 -6.63
N ARG A 380 10.98 -1.67 -5.86
CA ARG A 380 10.94 -0.66 -4.80
C ARG A 380 11.41 -1.24 -3.47
N LEU A 381 12.19 -0.47 -2.72
CA LEU A 381 12.44 -0.76 -1.31
C LEU A 381 11.14 -0.60 -0.52
N ARG A 382 10.42 -1.70 -0.26
CA ARG A 382 9.10 -1.66 0.37
C ARG A 382 9.17 -1.61 1.88
N GLU A 383 10.11 -2.33 2.47
CA GLU A 383 10.21 -2.44 3.92
C GLU A 383 11.66 -2.42 4.39
N VAL A 384 11.87 -1.78 5.54
CA VAL A 384 13.13 -1.79 6.28
C VAL A 384 12.81 -2.07 7.73
N THR A 385 13.43 -3.10 8.29
CA THR A 385 13.43 -3.36 9.72
C THR A 385 14.80 -3.03 10.31
N VAL A 386 14.82 -2.14 11.29
CA VAL A 386 16.00 -1.76 12.06
C VAL A 386 15.79 -2.18 13.52
N SER A 387 16.81 -2.75 14.15
CA SER A 387 16.73 -3.21 15.54
C SER A 387 17.88 -2.69 16.39
N TRP A 388 17.59 -2.47 17.67
CA TRP A 388 18.52 -2.13 18.73
C TRP A 388 18.19 -2.94 19.99
N GLY A 389 19.22 -3.37 20.74
CA GLY A 389 19.05 -4.28 21.87
C GLY A 389 18.99 -5.75 21.42
N GLY A 390 19.65 -6.65 22.16
CA GLY A 390 19.80 -8.07 21.79
C GLY A 390 21.07 -8.40 20.99
N GLN A 391 21.18 -9.63 20.48
CA GLN A 391 22.41 -10.17 19.86
C GLN A 391 22.75 -9.64 18.46
N GLN A 392 21.92 -8.80 17.82
CA GLN A 392 22.20 -8.35 16.45
C GLN A 392 21.73 -6.91 16.17
N GLN A 393 22.69 -6.05 15.83
CA GLN A 393 22.48 -4.65 15.42
C GLN A 393 22.67 -4.51 13.91
N VAL A 394 21.78 -5.10 13.09
CA VAL A 394 21.88 -4.99 11.63
C VAL A 394 20.53 -4.67 11.03
N PRO A 395 20.37 -3.57 10.25
CA PRO A 395 19.17 -3.35 9.46
C PRO A 395 18.94 -4.53 8.53
N ALA A 396 17.74 -5.11 8.61
CA ALA A 396 17.23 -6.06 7.64
C ALA A 396 16.38 -5.29 6.63
N LEU A 397 16.91 -5.14 5.41
CA LEU A 397 16.21 -4.48 4.32
C LEU A 397 15.58 -5.55 3.42
N SER A 398 14.30 -5.41 3.11
CA SER A 398 13.59 -6.32 2.22
C SER A 398 13.01 -5.59 1.02
N VAL A 399 13.20 -6.20 -0.14
CA VAL A 399 12.61 -5.78 -1.40
C VAL A 399 11.72 -6.91 -1.90
N GLY A 400 10.51 -6.57 -2.30
CA GLY A 400 9.69 -7.45 -3.12
C GLY A 400 8.93 -8.57 -2.39
N ASP A 401 8.14 -8.24 -1.36
CA ASP A 401 6.88 -8.96 -1.12
C ASP A 401 5.82 -8.52 -2.14
N ARG A 402 6.17 -8.63 -3.42
CA ARG A 402 5.16 -8.81 -4.46
C ARG A 402 4.74 -10.25 -4.34
N ASP A 403 3.84 -10.50 -3.41
CA ASP A 403 2.99 -11.67 -3.56
C ASP A 403 2.28 -11.47 -4.89
N GLU A 404 2.64 -12.31 -5.85
CA GLU A 404 1.81 -12.57 -7.01
C GLU A 404 1.62 -11.37 -7.98
N SER A 405 2.71 -10.86 -8.54
CA SER A 405 2.62 -9.83 -9.60
C SER A 405 2.40 -10.45 -10.99
N PRO A 406 1.44 -9.95 -11.80
CA PRO A 406 1.29 -10.32 -13.22
C PRO A 406 2.35 -9.65 -14.11
N ASP A 407 3.51 -9.30 -13.56
CA ASP A 407 4.54 -8.52 -14.26
C ASP A 407 5.14 -9.36 -15.40
N VAL A 408 4.72 -9.05 -16.62
CA VAL A 408 5.11 -9.72 -17.84
C VAL A 408 6.64 -9.71 -18.01
N VAL A 409 7.34 -8.67 -17.54
CA VAL A 409 8.80 -8.57 -17.64
C VAL A 409 9.47 -9.58 -16.71
N LEU A 410 9.03 -9.64 -15.45
CA LEU A 410 9.53 -10.62 -14.48
C LEU A 410 9.25 -12.05 -14.94
N ILE A 411 8.03 -12.33 -15.40
CA ILE A 411 7.61 -13.64 -15.91
C ILE A 411 8.48 -14.05 -17.12
N LYS A 412 8.73 -13.14 -18.08
CA LYS A 412 9.61 -13.40 -19.22
C LYS A 412 11.04 -13.70 -18.78
N ALA A 413 11.57 -12.92 -17.84
CA ALA A 413 12.92 -13.12 -17.32
C ALA A 413 13.05 -14.47 -16.59
N LEU A 414 12.05 -14.84 -15.79
CA LEU A 414 11.98 -16.13 -15.11
C LEU A 414 11.91 -17.32 -16.09
N LYS A 415 11.05 -17.23 -17.10
CA LYS A 415 10.95 -18.26 -18.17
C LYS A 415 12.29 -18.45 -18.89
N LYS A 416 13.02 -17.36 -19.16
CA LYS A 416 14.37 -17.41 -19.77
C LYS A 416 15.42 -18.02 -18.84
N ALA A 417 15.38 -17.69 -17.55
CA ALA A 417 16.28 -18.28 -16.56
C ALA A 417 16.04 -19.79 -16.43
N GLN A 418 14.78 -20.22 -16.36
CA GLN A 418 14.40 -21.64 -16.29
C GLN A 418 14.85 -22.44 -17.53
N SER A 419 14.68 -21.89 -18.74
CA SER A 419 15.14 -22.56 -19.97
C SER A 419 16.65 -22.74 -20.01
N THR A 420 17.40 -21.76 -19.48
CA THR A 420 18.86 -21.81 -19.38
C THR A 420 19.31 -22.91 -18.42
N VAL A 421 18.70 -23.01 -17.23
CA VAL A 421 19.00 -24.06 -16.25
C VAL A 421 18.72 -25.46 -16.83
N ARG A 422 17.56 -25.65 -17.48
CA ARG A 422 17.22 -26.94 -18.13
C ARG A 422 18.22 -27.36 -19.20
N ARG A 423 18.82 -26.40 -19.91
CA ARG A 423 19.86 -26.67 -20.92
C ARG A 423 21.18 -27.10 -20.28
N LEU A 424 21.53 -26.54 -19.12
CA LEU A 424 22.74 -26.90 -18.38
C LEU A 424 22.65 -28.28 -17.72
N THR A 425 21.49 -28.66 -17.19
CA THR A 425 21.29 -29.96 -16.53
C THR A 425 21.18 -31.15 -17.48
N ARG A 426 21.08 -30.92 -18.80
CA ARG A 426 21.02 -31.97 -19.83
C ARG A 426 22.38 -32.27 -20.47
N ARG A 427 23.42 -31.54 -20.10
CA ARG A 427 24.82 -31.84 -20.44
C ARG A 427 25.42 -32.61 -19.28
#